data_AF-A0A8T3SNE1-F1
#
_entry.id   AF-A0A8T3SNE1-F1
#
_cell.length_a   1.000
_cell.length_b   1.000
_cell.length_c   1.000
_cell.angle_alpha   90.00
_cell.angle_beta   90.00
_cell.angle_gamma   90.00
#
_symmetry.space_group_name_H-M   'P 1'
#
loop_
_entity.id
_entity.type
_entity.pdbx_description
1 polymer ?
#
loop_
_entity_poly.entity_id
_entity_poly.type
_entity_poly.pdbx_seq_one_letter_code
_entity_poly.pdbx_strand_id
1 'polypeptide(L)'
;MRLRAAVMLMLALTVLNLAAPGGAAAAVAKITGGAVTPKTGTTATTFQFAVHFVGTNTDQAVAVSASVAGRTVPLSLSSGTARNGTWTGPSTLPAGSWTVTYQSTSTGLTNPSFTVPG
;
A
#
# COMPACT_ATOMS: atom_id res chain seq x y z
N MET A 1 -68.52 33.75 -0.80
CA MET A 1 -68.27 34.89 0.11
C MET A 1 -67.43 34.32 1.26
N ARG A 2 -66.16 34.63 1.50
CA ARG A 2 -65.22 35.66 1.04
C ARG A 2 -63.81 35.09 1.25
N LEU A 3 -62.97 35.27 0.23
CA LEU A 3 -61.53 35.32 0.36
C LEU A 3 -61.16 36.42 1.37
N ARG A 4 -60.28 36.11 2.34
CA ARG A 4 -59.40 37.03 3.09
C ARG A 4 -58.57 36.14 4.04
N ALA A 5 -57.33 35.84 3.68
CA ALA A 5 -56.14 36.56 4.16
C ALA A 5 -55.94 36.31 5.67
N ALA A 6 -54.84 35.76 6.18
CA ALA A 6 -53.47 35.81 5.72
C ALA A 6 -52.62 34.77 6.48
N VAL A 7 -51.62 34.21 5.80
CA VAL A 7 -50.23 34.05 6.28
C VAL A 7 -50.03 33.45 7.69
N MET A 8 -49.73 32.15 7.74
CA MET A 8 -48.64 31.57 8.55
C MET A 8 -48.18 30.32 7.79
N LEU A 9 -47.19 30.42 6.90
CA LEU A 9 -45.76 30.46 7.22
C LEU A 9 -45.32 29.20 7.99
N MET A 10 -44.44 28.45 7.32
CA MET A 10 -43.44 27.54 7.88
C MET A 10 -43.76 26.04 7.98
N LEU A 11 -43.18 25.34 7.00
CA LEU A 11 -42.06 24.43 7.23
C LEU A 11 -42.39 23.07 7.88
N ALA A 12 -42.70 22.08 7.05
CA ALA A 12 -42.30 20.69 7.30
C ALA A 12 -42.36 19.85 6.02
N LEU A 13 -41.62 20.27 4.97
CA LEU A 13 -41.08 19.29 4.02
C LEU A 13 -39.93 18.59 4.75
N THR A 14 -40.23 17.59 5.56
CA THR A 14 -39.21 16.69 6.10
C THR A 14 -38.76 15.76 4.98
N VAL A 15 -37.83 16.26 4.17
CA VAL A 15 -37.06 15.46 3.23
C VAL A 15 -36.35 14.39 4.02
N LEU A 16 -36.79 13.14 3.86
CA LEU A 16 -36.10 11.95 4.34
C LEU A 16 -34.79 11.83 3.56
N ASN A 17 -33.77 12.58 3.98
CA ASN A 17 -32.40 12.38 3.51
C ASN A 17 -31.90 11.08 4.11
N LEU A 18 -32.15 9.99 3.39
CA LEU A 18 -31.48 8.72 3.62
C LEU A 18 -30.01 8.97 3.30
N ALA A 19 -29.24 9.34 4.32
CA ALA A 19 -27.80 9.30 4.28
C ALA A 19 -27.42 7.84 4.08
N ALA A 20 -27.26 7.42 2.82
CA ALA A 20 -26.53 6.22 2.51
C ALA A 20 -25.19 6.37 3.25
N PRO A 21 -24.77 5.39 4.08
CA PRO A 21 -23.42 5.41 4.59
C PRO A 21 -22.53 5.42 3.35
N GLY A 22 -21.94 6.58 3.06
CA GLY A 22 -20.96 6.73 1.99
C GLY A 22 -19.94 5.64 2.24
N GLY A 23 -19.80 4.72 1.29
CA GLY A 23 -18.87 3.62 1.40
C GLY A 23 -17.51 4.20 1.72
N ALA A 24 -17.07 4.05 2.97
CA ALA A 24 -15.71 4.38 3.34
C ALA A 24 -14.85 3.51 2.44
N ALA A 25 -14.10 4.13 1.51
CA ALA A 25 -13.11 3.41 0.74
C ALA A 25 -12.23 2.68 1.75
N ALA A 26 -12.29 1.35 1.76
CA ALA A 26 -11.50 0.56 2.67
C ALA A 26 -10.04 0.99 2.50
N ALA A 27 -9.36 1.34 3.58
CA ALA A 27 -7.93 1.52 3.52
C ALA A 27 -7.32 0.23 2.94
N VAL A 28 -6.42 0.38 1.97
CA VAL A 28 -5.79 -0.73 1.24
C VAL A 28 -4.32 -0.79 1.65
N ALA A 29 -3.77 -1.99 1.82
CA ALA A 29 -2.35 -2.15 2.13
C ALA A 29 -1.45 -1.59 1.02
N LYS A 30 -0.24 -1.17 1.40
CA LYS A 30 0.71 -0.49 0.52
C LYS A 30 2.14 -0.98 0.76
N ILE A 31 2.93 -0.94 -0.30
CA ILE A 31 4.39 -1.03 -0.26
C ILE A 31 4.95 0.29 -0.76
N THR A 32 5.93 0.84 -0.03
CA THR A 32 6.57 2.12 -0.35
C THR A 32 8.05 2.10 0.01
N GLY A 33 8.80 3.11 -0.47
CA GLY A 33 10.18 3.34 -0.02
C GLY A 33 11.18 2.25 -0.45
N GLY A 34 10.92 1.56 -1.57
CA GLY A 34 11.85 0.58 -2.13
C GLY A 34 13.23 1.20 -2.38
N ALA A 35 14.27 0.57 -1.85
CA ALA A 35 15.65 1.06 -1.94
C ALA A 35 16.64 -0.10 -2.08
N VAL A 36 17.73 0.14 -2.80
CA VAL A 36 18.86 -0.79 -2.92
C VAL A 36 20.15 -0.08 -2.56
N THR A 37 20.96 -0.71 -1.71
CA THR A 37 22.26 -0.19 -1.28
C THR A 37 23.34 -1.28 -1.36
N PRO A 38 24.49 -1.04 -2.02
CA PRO A 38 24.81 0.13 -2.86
C PRO A 38 24.00 0.14 -4.16
N LYS A 39 23.89 1.28 -4.85
CA LYS A 39 23.20 1.36 -6.17
C LYS A 39 24.03 0.84 -7.34
N THR A 40 25.34 0.74 -7.15
CA THR A 40 26.28 0.26 -8.17
C THR A 40 27.27 -0.68 -7.51
N GLY A 41 27.81 -1.61 -8.29
CA GLY A 41 28.72 -2.62 -7.81
C GLY A 41 29.15 -3.57 -8.90
N THR A 42 29.80 -4.64 -8.50
CA THR A 42 30.19 -5.75 -9.36
C THR A 42 29.29 -6.95 -9.11
N THR A 43 29.50 -8.03 -9.86
CA THR A 43 28.81 -9.31 -9.62
C THR A 43 29.12 -9.95 -8.27
N ALA A 44 30.18 -9.50 -7.59
CA ALA A 44 30.54 -9.92 -6.24
C ALA A 44 29.97 -8.99 -5.15
N THR A 45 29.38 -7.85 -5.52
CA THR A 45 28.79 -6.91 -4.56
C THR A 45 27.50 -7.48 -3.99
N THR A 46 27.41 -7.50 -2.66
CA THR A 46 26.15 -7.81 -1.97
C THR A 46 25.29 -6.56 -1.94
N PHE A 47 24.17 -6.61 -2.65
CA PHE A 47 23.14 -5.57 -2.65
C PHE A 47 22.14 -5.85 -1.54
N GLN A 48 21.87 -4.83 -0.71
CA GLN A 48 20.82 -4.87 0.29
C GLN A 48 19.56 -4.22 -0.25
N PHE A 49 18.50 -5.01 -0.34
CA PHE A 49 17.17 -4.58 -0.73
C PHE A 49 16.40 -4.20 0.53
N ALA A 50 15.66 -3.10 0.48
CA ALA A 50 14.84 -2.62 1.59
C ALA A 50 13.52 -2.05 1.07
N VAL A 51 12.44 -2.34 1.76
CA VAL A 51 11.12 -1.78 1.43
C VAL A 51 10.24 -1.68 2.67
N HIS A 52 9.30 -0.75 2.66
CA HIS A 52 8.36 -0.56 3.77
C HIS A 52 6.97 -1.07 3.40
N PHE A 53 6.38 -1.90 4.25
CA PHE A 53 4.99 -2.36 4.12
C PHE A 53 4.12 -1.64 5.13
N VAL A 54 2.96 -1.17 4.67
CA VAL A 54 1.90 -0.57 5.50
C VAL A 54 0.58 -1.25 5.18
N GLY A 55 0.15 -2.12 6.07
CA GLY A 55 -1.13 -2.81 6.04
C GLY A 55 -2.25 -2.04 6.73
N THR A 56 -3.40 -2.69 6.86
CA THR A 56 -4.63 -2.11 7.42
C THR A 56 -5.01 -2.87 8.69
N ASN A 57 -6.18 -2.61 9.28
CA ASN A 57 -6.61 -3.29 10.50
C ASN A 57 -6.77 -4.82 10.38
N THR A 58 -6.89 -5.35 9.16
CA THR A 58 -7.00 -6.78 8.88
C THR A 58 -5.87 -7.30 7.99
N ASP A 59 -5.02 -6.40 7.47
CA ASP A 59 -4.03 -6.75 6.46
C ASP A 59 -2.60 -6.66 7.05
N GLN A 60 -1.88 -7.78 6.99
CA GLN A 60 -0.51 -7.92 7.45
C GLN A 60 0.29 -8.64 6.37
N ALA A 61 1.54 -8.26 6.18
CA ALA A 61 2.46 -8.96 5.29
C ALA A 61 2.82 -10.33 5.87
N VAL A 62 2.59 -11.37 5.07
CA VAL A 62 2.99 -12.75 5.36
C VAL A 62 4.32 -13.06 4.69
N ALA A 63 4.53 -12.52 3.49
CA ALA A 63 5.78 -12.61 2.75
C ALA A 63 6.03 -11.30 1.99
N VAL A 64 7.29 -10.92 1.85
CA VAL A 64 7.72 -9.79 1.03
C VAL A 64 8.92 -10.23 0.20
N SER A 65 8.93 -9.87 -1.07
CA SER A 65 10.01 -10.25 -2.00
C SER A 65 10.38 -9.10 -2.94
N ALA A 66 11.63 -9.07 -3.37
CA ALA A 66 12.11 -8.21 -4.45
C ALA A 66 12.44 -9.05 -5.69
N SER A 67 11.89 -8.67 -6.83
CA SER A 67 12.17 -9.28 -8.13
C SER A 67 13.11 -8.38 -8.93
N VAL A 68 14.28 -8.90 -9.30
CA VAL A 68 15.36 -8.15 -9.96
C VAL A 68 16.21 -9.10 -10.81
N ALA A 69 16.57 -8.70 -12.03
CA ALA A 69 17.40 -9.51 -12.94
C ALA A 69 16.87 -10.96 -13.16
N GLY A 70 15.55 -11.15 -13.13
CA GLY A 70 14.91 -12.48 -13.21
C GLY A 70 15.04 -13.34 -11.96
N ARG A 71 15.55 -12.79 -10.84
CA ARG A 71 15.66 -13.46 -9.54
C ARG A 71 14.61 -12.93 -8.57
N THR A 72 14.10 -13.80 -7.71
CA THR A 72 13.26 -13.43 -6.57
C THR A 72 14.08 -13.50 -5.28
N VAL A 73 14.21 -12.37 -4.61
CA VAL A 73 14.93 -12.21 -3.34
C VAL A 73 13.89 -12.18 -2.21
N PRO A 74 13.83 -13.20 -1.34
CA PRO A 74 12.97 -13.15 -0.16
C PRO A 74 13.48 -12.09 0.82
N LEU A 75 12.57 -11.26 1.33
CA LEU A 75 12.88 -10.27 2.34
C LEU A 75 12.35 -10.73 3.71
N SER A 76 13.07 -10.37 4.77
CA SER A 76 12.70 -10.63 6.16
C SER A 76 12.37 -9.32 6.87
N LEU A 77 11.46 -9.38 7.84
CA LEU A 77 11.10 -8.22 8.65
C LEU A 77 12.33 -7.79 9.48
N SER A 78 12.86 -6.61 9.19
CA SER A 78 14.02 -6.06 9.87
C SER A 78 13.63 -5.15 11.04
N SER A 79 12.50 -4.46 10.94
CA SER A 79 12.00 -3.58 12.00
C SER A 79 10.49 -3.34 11.89
N GLY A 80 9.88 -2.94 12.99
CA GLY A 80 8.43 -2.71 13.09
C GLY A 80 7.66 -4.02 13.25
N THR A 81 6.52 -4.14 12.56
CA THR A 81 5.62 -5.29 12.64
C THR A 81 5.23 -5.76 11.24
N ALA A 82 4.65 -6.96 11.14
CA ALA A 82 4.08 -7.46 9.89
C ALA A 82 2.99 -6.52 9.29
N ARG A 83 2.38 -5.66 10.11
CA ARG A 83 1.40 -4.66 9.66
C ARG A 83 2.04 -3.35 9.22
N ASN A 84 3.14 -2.96 9.83
CA ASN A 84 3.80 -1.70 9.56
C ASN A 84 5.28 -1.88 9.88
N GLY A 85 6.08 -2.12 8.86
CA GLY A 85 7.45 -2.55 9.07
C GLY A 85 8.31 -2.53 7.83
N THR A 86 9.61 -2.51 8.07
CA THR A 86 10.65 -2.50 7.04
C THR A 86 11.15 -3.91 6.82
N TRP A 87 11.16 -4.32 5.56
CA TRP A 87 11.58 -5.64 5.11
C TRP A 87 12.88 -5.51 4.32
N THR A 88 13.87 -6.36 4.64
CA THR A 88 15.18 -6.32 4.01
C THR A 88 15.69 -7.70 3.61
N GLY A 89 16.62 -7.74 2.67
CA GLY A 89 17.23 -8.99 2.22
C GLY A 89 18.43 -8.75 1.32
N PRO A 90 19.51 -9.53 1.46
CA PRO A 90 20.69 -9.42 0.60
C PRO A 90 20.55 -10.25 -0.68
N SER A 91 21.15 -9.79 -1.77
CA SER A 91 21.43 -10.63 -2.95
C SER A 91 22.61 -10.12 -3.76
N THR A 92 23.23 -11.00 -4.54
CA THR A 92 24.18 -10.63 -5.59
C THR A 92 23.46 -10.61 -6.94
N LEU A 93 23.89 -9.74 -7.84
CA LEU A 93 23.26 -9.55 -9.15
C LEU A 93 24.24 -9.86 -10.28
N PRO A 94 23.76 -10.39 -11.42
CA PRO A 94 24.56 -10.43 -12.64
C PRO A 94 24.86 -9.01 -13.14
N ALA A 95 25.90 -8.89 -13.97
CA ALA A 95 26.28 -7.62 -14.56
C ALA A 95 25.13 -7.06 -15.42
N GLY A 96 24.78 -5.80 -15.20
CA GLY A 96 23.71 -5.12 -15.92
C GLY A 96 23.09 -4.00 -15.11
N SER A 97 22.11 -3.32 -15.72
CA SER A 97 21.24 -2.35 -15.05
C SER A 97 19.85 -2.96 -14.95
N TRP A 98 19.25 -2.89 -13.77
CA TRP A 98 18.06 -3.66 -13.46
C TRP A 98 16.98 -2.76 -12.88
N THR A 99 15.72 -3.13 -13.11
CA THR A 99 14.61 -2.57 -12.36
C THR A 99 14.25 -3.55 -11.25
N VAL A 100 13.94 -3.02 -10.07
CA VAL A 100 13.55 -3.82 -8.90
C VAL A 100 12.06 -3.67 -8.68
N THR A 101 11.35 -4.78 -8.59
CA THR A 101 9.92 -4.80 -8.26
C THR A 101 9.72 -5.50 -6.92
N TYR A 102 9.25 -4.75 -5.93
CA TYR A 102 8.88 -5.24 -4.62
C TYR A 102 7.43 -5.69 -4.63
N GLN A 103 7.13 -6.80 -3.95
CA GLN A 103 5.79 -7.36 -3.83
C GLN A 103 5.61 -7.92 -2.43
N SER A 104 4.38 -7.86 -1.90
CA SER A 104 4.02 -8.63 -0.71
C SER A 104 2.85 -9.56 -0.97
N THR A 105 2.83 -10.65 -0.21
CA THR A 105 1.65 -11.46 0.03
C THR A 105 1.10 -11.07 1.39
N SER A 106 -0.19 -10.74 1.47
CA SER A 106 -0.80 -10.22 2.68
C SER A 106 -2.09 -10.93 3.06
N THR A 107 -2.44 -10.94 4.35
CA THR A 107 -3.61 -11.66 4.88
C THR A 107 -4.94 -11.13 4.33
N GLY A 108 -5.00 -9.85 3.99
CA GLY A 108 -6.14 -9.19 3.36
C GLY A 108 -6.19 -9.34 1.84
N LEU A 109 -5.28 -10.12 1.24
CA LEU A 109 -5.21 -10.42 -0.20
C LEU A 109 -5.00 -9.19 -1.10
N THR A 110 -4.62 -8.04 -0.54
CA THR A 110 -4.32 -6.83 -1.30
C THR A 110 -3.10 -7.01 -2.20
N ASN A 111 -2.06 -7.68 -1.68
CA ASN A 111 -0.81 -7.99 -2.37
C ASN A 111 -0.19 -6.82 -3.17
N PRO A 112 0.16 -5.69 -2.51
CA PRO A 112 0.69 -4.50 -3.19
C PRO A 112 2.06 -4.75 -3.83
N SER A 113 2.33 -4.03 -4.93
CA SER A 113 3.62 -4.03 -5.62
C SER A 113 4.17 -2.62 -5.82
N PHE A 114 5.51 -2.47 -5.81
CA PHE A 114 6.19 -1.19 -6.01
C PHE A 114 7.47 -1.37 -6.81
N THR A 115 7.69 -0.54 -7.83
CA THR A 115 8.82 -0.68 -8.75
C THR A 115 9.75 0.53 -8.65
N VAL A 116 11.05 0.27 -8.59
CA VAL A 116 12.10 1.30 -8.57
C VAL A 116 13.25 0.96 -9.53
N PRO A 117 13.93 1.97 -10.10
CA PRO A 117 15.21 1.77 -10.75
C PRO A 117 16.23 1.21 -9.75
N GLY A 118 16.91 0.13 -10.13
CA GLY A 118 17.95 -0.54 -9.36
C GLY A 118 19.34 -0.14 -9.79
#